data_AF-A0A2N3Q005-F1
#
_entry.id   AF-A0A2N3Q005-F1
#
_cell.length_a   1.000
_cell.length_b   1.000
_cell.length_c   1.000
_cell.angle_alpha   90.00
_cell.angle_beta   90.00
_cell.angle_gamma   90.00
#
_symmetry.space_group_name_H-M   'P 1'
#
loop_
_entity.id
_entity.type
_entity.pdbx_description
1 polymer ?
#
loop_
_entity_poly.entity_id
_entity_poly.type
_entity_poly.pdbx_seq_one_letter_code
_entity_poly.pdbx_strand_id
1 'polypeptide(L)'
;MSYPVDKWTHPVVDTWDVFDTLVARFGIGHEYIFQLVEETSGLSGFAKLRKSAQSYLDRIGQPYVIHAIYQCLHEQFGVDRLRARQLLALEITAEKEQLLPIRRQITRVRPEDLVVSDMYMGPDFVGDILRGICGFHTMAPPVVGNWGKSRGTIWPVLLEKYTIRCHHGDKLDSDLLVPAQFGIASELIEDHKLVPWETFLRDAGVGHLALVIRELRLRQLPAGADRFHHVVVGPFCTFLLTYALYLRAFAQAKGIRRYVFASRDCDQLSYLFRQLNDAIECENLNLNRALLSNENYDGYFLNHLGQDSTIVDILASGRSLSMFTNRTGIDIPVIVGMLMQRWLSEEEMAERNARFASGRLHSLANIDDYKHHCHGLEVLLESGYPSVLDLGLDAPSGALVRRFAPEDRTTDERARHEFICECVSCLGDLLTRRGDHFDYTLDQLRTVFSKALGECLAAESHALFPTFLARERKR
;
A
#
# COMPACT_ATOMS: atom_id res chain seq x y z
N MET A 1 62.53 -18.59 -16.08
CA MET A 1 61.52 -17.62 -15.64
C MET A 1 60.18 -18.34 -15.62
N SER A 2 59.75 -18.82 -14.45
CA SER A 2 58.43 -19.38 -14.25
C SER A 2 57.45 -18.24 -14.02
N TYR A 3 56.46 -18.09 -14.88
CA TYR A 3 55.33 -17.21 -14.61
C TYR A 3 54.55 -17.78 -13.41
N PRO A 4 54.19 -16.98 -12.40
CA PRO A 4 53.26 -17.43 -11.37
C PRO A 4 51.92 -17.70 -12.06
N VAL A 5 51.39 -18.90 -11.86
CA VAL A 5 50.01 -19.22 -12.22
C VAL A 5 49.13 -18.36 -11.34
N ASP A 6 48.49 -17.36 -11.92
CA ASP A 6 47.45 -16.59 -11.24
C ASP A 6 46.44 -17.57 -10.65
N LYS A 7 46.32 -17.56 -9.32
CA LYS A 7 45.23 -18.23 -8.62
C LYS A 7 43.95 -17.55 -9.08
N TRP A 8 43.21 -18.19 -9.98
CA TRP A 8 41.87 -17.78 -10.35
C TRP A 8 41.03 -17.59 -9.09
N THR A 9 40.81 -16.35 -8.68
CA THR A 9 39.87 -16.04 -7.60
C THR A 9 38.47 -16.19 -8.16
N HIS A 10 37.69 -17.13 -7.59
CA HIS A 10 36.29 -17.30 -7.96
C HIS A 10 35.53 -15.96 -7.83
N PRO A 11 34.62 -15.62 -8.77
CA PRO A 11 33.79 -14.44 -8.66
C PRO A 11 33.05 -14.40 -7.31
N VAL A 12 32.97 -13.23 -6.70
CA VAL A 12 32.30 -13.03 -5.39
C VAL A 12 30.86 -12.59 -5.62
N VAL A 13 29.89 -13.35 -5.11
CA VAL A 13 28.45 -13.14 -5.37
C VAL A 13 27.63 -13.27 -4.09
N ASP A 14 26.47 -12.64 -4.04
CA ASP A 14 25.40 -13.04 -3.12
C ASP A 14 24.43 -14.00 -3.86
N THR A 15 23.70 -14.82 -3.10
CA THR A 15 22.73 -15.76 -3.65
C THR A 15 21.35 -15.49 -3.05
N TRP A 16 20.30 -15.55 -3.88
CA TRP A 16 18.96 -15.13 -3.50
C TRP A 16 17.93 -16.23 -3.78
N ASP A 17 17.10 -16.53 -2.78
CA ASP A 17 15.81 -17.18 -3.04
C ASP A 17 14.85 -16.22 -3.75
N VAL A 18 13.78 -16.76 -4.35
CA VAL A 18 12.80 -16.00 -5.12
C VAL A 18 11.53 -15.75 -4.32
N PHE A 19 10.89 -16.82 -3.84
CA PHE A 19 9.53 -16.74 -3.30
C PHE A 19 9.58 -16.42 -1.82
N ASP A 20 8.73 -15.50 -1.40
CA ASP A 20 8.72 -14.92 -0.05
C ASP A 20 10.05 -14.22 0.34
N THR A 21 10.95 -14.01 -0.64
CA THR A 21 12.25 -13.34 -0.52
C THR A 21 12.37 -12.12 -1.46
N LEU A 22 12.27 -12.32 -2.77
CA LEU A 22 12.26 -11.24 -3.77
C LEU A 22 10.86 -10.87 -4.23
N VAL A 23 9.97 -11.86 -4.27
CA VAL A 23 8.54 -11.70 -4.54
C VAL A 23 7.75 -12.38 -3.45
N ALA A 24 6.57 -11.87 -3.15
CA ALA A 24 5.60 -12.57 -2.32
C ALA A 24 4.31 -12.80 -3.10
N ARG A 25 3.38 -13.56 -2.52
CA ARG A 25 2.00 -13.65 -3.00
C ARG A 25 1.12 -12.63 -2.29
N PHE A 26 0.08 -12.15 -2.98
CA PHE A 26 -0.97 -11.30 -2.40
C PHE A 26 -1.73 -12.04 -1.31
N GLY A 27 -2.37 -13.16 -1.65
CA GLY A 27 -2.86 -14.12 -0.67
C GLY A 27 -1.70 -14.86 0.00
N ILE A 28 -1.75 -15.00 1.32
CA ILE A 28 -0.67 -15.62 2.09
C ILE A 28 -0.71 -17.14 1.88
N GLY A 29 0.45 -17.72 1.55
CA GLY A 29 0.60 -19.16 1.35
C GLY A 29 0.31 -19.62 -0.08
N HIS A 30 0.74 -20.83 -0.39
CA HIS A 30 0.57 -21.43 -1.71
C HIS A 30 -0.84 -22.03 -1.89
N GLU A 31 -1.51 -22.35 -0.78
CA GLU A 31 -2.86 -22.89 -0.76
C GLU A 31 -3.89 -21.92 -1.36
N TYR A 32 -3.65 -20.62 -1.23
CA TYR A 32 -4.49 -19.58 -1.83
C TYR A 32 -4.53 -19.70 -3.36
N ILE A 33 -3.38 -20.00 -4.00
CA ILE A 33 -3.32 -20.19 -5.46
C ILE A 33 -4.16 -21.40 -5.86
N PHE A 34 -4.10 -22.48 -5.10
CA PHE A 34 -4.87 -23.68 -5.40
C PHE A 34 -6.37 -23.45 -5.22
N GLN A 35 -6.78 -22.66 -4.23
CA GLN A 35 -8.17 -22.24 -4.05
C GLN A 35 -8.66 -21.39 -5.22
N LEU A 36 -7.85 -20.43 -5.69
CA LEU A 36 -8.19 -19.61 -6.85
C LEU A 36 -8.37 -20.46 -8.12
N VAL A 37 -7.52 -21.47 -8.33
CA VAL A 37 -7.66 -22.41 -9.45
C VAL A 37 -8.90 -23.29 -9.29
N GLU A 38 -9.20 -23.76 -8.08
CA GLU A 38 -10.41 -24.53 -7.78
C GLU A 38 -11.68 -23.73 -8.12
N GLU A 39 -11.77 -22.50 -7.64
CA GLU A 39 -12.88 -21.57 -7.91
C GLU A 39 -13.00 -21.25 -9.40
N THR A 40 -11.90 -20.85 -10.05
CA THR A 40 -11.89 -20.46 -11.46
C THR A 40 -12.19 -21.63 -12.40
N SER A 41 -11.70 -22.82 -12.07
CA SER A 41 -11.93 -24.01 -12.89
C SER A 41 -13.31 -24.62 -12.66
N GLY A 42 -13.91 -24.41 -11.48
CA GLY A 42 -15.12 -25.10 -11.04
C GLY A 42 -14.91 -26.56 -10.65
N LEU A 43 -13.66 -27.03 -10.52
CA LEU A 43 -13.35 -28.40 -10.10
C LEU A 43 -13.26 -28.49 -8.57
N SER A 44 -14.39 -28.75 -7.92
CA SER A 44 -14.44 -28.95 -6.47
C SER A 44 -13.45 -30.04 -6.00
N GLY A 45 -12.72 -29.74 -4.93
CA GLY A 45 -11.68 -30.60 -4.35
C GLY A 45 -10.33 -30.53 -5.05
N PHE A 46 -10.15 -29.69 -6.08
CA PHE A 46 -8.89 -29.54 -6.80
C PHE A 46 -7.72 -29.22 -5.85
N ALA A 47 -7.86 -28.29 -4.91
CA ALA A 47 -6.76 -27.88 -4.05
C ALA A 47 -6.24 -29.06 -3.19
N LYS A 48 -7.15 -29.94 -2.74
CA LYS A 48 -6.79 -31.16 -2.01
C LYS A 48 -6.07 -32.17 -2.90
N LEU A 49 -6.58 -32.40 -4.11
CA LEU A 49 -5.97 -33.31 -5.09
C LEU A 49 -4.57 -32.84 -5.48
N ARG A 50 -4.41 -31.55 -5.76
CA ARG A 50 -3.14 -30.91 -6.14
C ARG A 50 -2.07 -31.06 -5.07
N LYS A 51 -2.43 -30.89 -3.79
CA LYS A 51 -1.54 -31.15 -2.65
C LYS A 51 -1.18 -32.63 -2.54
N SER A 52 -2.15 -33.52 -2.72
CA SER A 52 -1.94 -34.97 -2.64
C SER A 52 -0.98 -35.48 -3.72
N ALA A 53 -1.08 -34.95 -4.94
CA ALA A 53 -0.16 -35.24 -6.04
C ALA A 53 1.27 -34.79 -5.74
N GLN A 54 1.44 -33.59 -5.18
CA GLN A 54 2.76 -33.10 -4.77
C GLN A 54 3.36 -33.95 -3.65
N SER A 55 2.60 -34.23 -2.59
CA SER A 55 3.05 -35.07 -1.48
C SER A 55 3.37 -36.51 -1.91
N TYR A 56 2.78 -37.00 -3.01
CA TYR A 56 3.19 -38.26 -3.61
C TYR A 56 4.59 -38.19 -4.22
N LEU A 57 4.89 -37.13 -4.99
CA LEU A 57 6.20 -36.91 -5.59
C LEU A 57 7.29 -36.60 -4.55
N ASP A 58 6.97 -35.82 -3.52
CA ASP A 58 7.88 -35.52 -2.42
C ASP A 58 8.35 -36.80 -1.70
N ARG A 59 7.45 -37.79 -1.52
CA ARG A 59 7.78 -39.10 -0.94
C ARG A 59 8.68 -39.95 -1.82
N ILE A 60 8.62 -39.80 -3.14
CA ILE A 60 9.57 -40.45 -4.07
C ILE A 60 10.96 -39.85 -3.90
N GLY A 61 11.03 -38.56 -3.57
CA GLY A 61 12.28 -37.89 -3.17
C GLY A 61 13.26 -37.65 -4.32
N GLN A 62 12.77 -37.62 -5.56
CA GLN A 62 13.55 -37.25 -6.76
C GLN A 62 13.20 -35.81 -7.20
N PRO A 63 14.10 -35.10 -7.90
CA PRO A 63 13.78 -33.80 -8.48
C PRO A 63 12.61 -33.91 -9.48
N TYR A 64 11.67 -32.97 -9.40
CA TYR A 64 10.54 -32.89 -10.33
C TYR A 64 10.17 -31.43 -10.63
N VAL A 65 9.44 -31.24 -11.72
CA VAL A 65 8.88 -29.93 -12.12
C VAL A 65 7.35 -30.00 -12.09
N ILE A 66 6.69 -28.85 -12.21
CA ILE A 66 5.24 -28.72 -12.12
C ILE A 66 4.48 -29.69 -13.03
N HIS A 67 5.00 -29.94 -14.24
CA HIS A 67 4.40 -30.88 -15.20
C HIS A 67 4.27 -32.30 -14.64
N ALA A 68 5.21 -32.75 -13.82
CA ALA A 68 5.15 -34.06 -13.16
C ALA A 68 4.01 -34.15 -12.15
N ILE A 69 3.69 -33.03 -11.46
CA ILE A 69 2.56 -32.98 -10.54
C ILE A 69 1.24 -33.17 -11.30
N TYR A 70 1.11 -32.52 -12.45
CA TYR A 70 -0.09 -32.64 -13.28
C TYR A 70 -0.20 -33.97 -14.01
N GLN A 71 0.92 -34.58 -14.36
CA GLN A 71 0.95 -35.98 -14.79
C GLN A 71 0.49 -36.92 -13.68
N CYS A 72 0.94 -36.69 -12.43
CA CYS A 72 0.51 -37.45 -11.27
C CYS A 72 -1.01 -37.30 -11.01
N LEU A 73 -1.58 -36.10 -11.17
CA LEU A 73 -3.03 -35.89 -11.08
C LEU A 73 -3.80 -36.76 -12.08
N HIS A 74 -3.27 -36.92 -13.30
CA HIS A 74 -3.88 -37.78 -14.30
C HIS A 74 -3.74 -39.26 -13.95
N GLU A 75 -2.52 -39.71 -13.70
CA GLU A 75 -2.20 -41.14 -13.57
C GLU A 75 -2.65 -41.74 -12.23
N GLN A 76 -2.58 -40.98 -11.14
CA GLN A 76 -2.82 -41.48 -9.79
C GLN A 76 -4.17 -41.05 -9.21
N PHE A 77 -4.72 -39.92 -9.68
CA PHE A 77 -5.93 -39.33 -9.13
C PHE A 77 -7.09 -39.24 -10.15
N GLY A 78 -6.92 -39.79 -11.35
CA GLY A 78 -8.00 -39.96 -12.33
C GLY A 78 -8.49 -38.66 -12.98
N VAL A 79 -7.73 -37.56 -12.89
CA VAL A 79 -8.07 -36.32 -13.59
C VAL A 79 -7.87 -36.53 -15.09
N ASP A 80 -8.85 -36.16 -15.91
CA ASP A 80 -8.70 -36.24 -17.36
C ASP A 80 -7.46 -35.44 -17.85
N ARG A 81 -6.76 -35.96 -18.88
CA ARG A 81 -5.49 -35.39 -19.33
C ARG A 81 -5.64 -33.99 -19.91
N LEU A 82 -6.71 -33.72 -20.66
CA LEU A 82 -6.98 -32.38 -21.17
C LEU A 82 -7.29 -31.45 -20.00
N ARG A 83 -8.07 -31.92 -19.04
CA ARG A 83 -8.39 -31.17 -17.83
C ARG A 83 -7.15 -30.84 -17.00
N ALA A 84 -6.23 -31.78 -16.80
CA ALA A 84 -4.97 -31.55 -16.09
C ALA A 84 -4.13 -30.46 -16.77
N ARG A 85 -4.07 -30.41 -18.10
CA ARG A 85 -3.38 -29.33 -18.84
C ARG A 85 -4.04 -27.97 -18.63
N GLN A 86 -5.37 -27.91 -18.62
CA GLN A 86 -6.10 -26.66 -18.35
C GLN A 86 -5.82 -26.16 -16.94
N LEU A 87 -5.85 -27.05 -15.95
CA LEU A 87 -5.56 -26.71 -14.55
C LEU A 87 -4.12 -26.22 -14.38
N LEU A 88 -3.15 -26.83 -15.07
CA LEU A 88 -1.75 -26.34 -15.08
C LEU A 88 -1.66 -24.91 -15.60
N ALA A 89 -2.31 -24.62 -16.72
CA ALA A 89 -2.33 -23.26 -17.27
C ALA A 89 -2.98 -22.27 -16.30
N LEU A 90 -4.08 -22.66 -15.65
CA LEU A 90 -4.74 -21.85 -14.62
C LEU A 90 -3.84 -21.61 -13.40
N GLU A 91 -3.13 -22.62 -12.89
CA GLU A 91 -2.19 -22.45 -11.76
C GLU A 91 -1.04 -21.51 -12.11
N ILE A 92 -0.47 -21.62 -13.32
CA ILE A 92 0.60 -20.73 -13.79
C ILE A 92 0.09 -19.28 -13.89
N THR A 93 -1.10 -19.07 -14.45
CA THR A 93 -1.71 -17.73 -14.57
C THR A 93 -2.03 -17.16 -13.20
N ALA A 94 -2.70 -17.93 -12.35
CA ALA A 94 -3.04 -17.56 -10.98
C ALA A 94 -1.79 -17.18 -10.18
N GLU A 95 -0.72 -17.97 -10.26
CA GLU A 95 0.55 -17.66 -9.61
C GLU A 95 1.07 -16.29 -10.08
N LYS A 96 1.19 -16.06 -11.39
CA LYS A 96 1.70 -14.80 -11.94
C LYS A 96 0.87 -13.58 -11.51
N GLU A 97 -0.46 -13.68 -11.48
CA GLU A 97 -1.36 -12.59 -11.10
C GLU A 97 -1.30 -12.23 -9.61
N GLN A 98 -0.98 -13.21 -8.77
CA GLN A 98 -0.89 -13.05 -7.32
C GLN A 98 0.49 -12.62 -6.85
N LEU A 99 1.54 -12.78 -7.66
CA LEU A 99 2.87 -12.34 -7.29
C LEU A 99 3.00 -10.81 -7.25
N LEU A 100 3.72 -10.33 -6.26
CA LEU A 100 4.03 -8.93 -6.02
C LEU A 100 5.49 -8.78 -5.58
N PRO A 101 6.16 -7.68 -5.95
CA PRO A 101 7.57 -7.48 -5.65
C PRO A 101 7.79 -7.13 -4.18
N ILE A 102 8.89 -7.61 -3.60
CA ILE A 102 9.43 -7.15 -2.32
C ILE A 102 10.55 -6.15 -2.62
N ARG A 103 10.16 -4.89 -2.85
CA ARG A 103 11.02 -3.83 -3.39
C ARG A 103 12.31 -3.66 -2.59
N ARG A 104 12.20 -3.65 -1.26
CA ARG A 104 13.32 -3.57 -0.33
C ARG A 104 14.41 -4.62 -0.59
N GLN A 105 14.02 -5.85 -0.92
CA GLN A 105 14.96 -6.94 -1.19
C GLN A 105 15.48 -6.86 -2.63
N ILE A 106 14.60 -6.60 -3.60
CA ILE A 106 14.97 -6.41 -5.01
C ILE A 106 16.05 -5.32 -5.18
N THR A 107 15.98 -4.21 -4.43
CA THR A 107 16.98 -3.13 -4.52
C THR A 107 18.38 -3.50 -4.04
N ARG A 108 18.53 -4.63 -3.34
CA ARG A 108 19.81 -5.13 -2.82
C ARG A 108 20.51 -6.08 -3.80
N VAL A 109 19.76 -6.67 -4.72
CA VAL A 109 20.26 -7.64 -5.70
C VAL A 109 21.17 -6.94 -6.70
N ARG A 110 22.35 -7.50 -6.93
CA ARG A 110 23.31 -7.01 -7.92
C ARG A 110 23.23 -7.84 -9.21
N PRO A 111 23.60 -7.26 -10.37
CA PRO A 111 23.57 -7.99 -11.64
C PRO A 111 24.42 -9.28 -11.64
N GLU A 112 25.49 -9.32 -10.87
CA GLU A 112 26.40 -10.46 -10.73
C GLU A 112 25.95 -11.54 -9.72
N ASP A 113 24.90 -11.26 -8.92
CA ASP A 113 24.38 -12.21 -7.94
C ASP A 113 23.74 -13.43 -8.62
N LEU A 114 23.45 -14.48 -7.85
CA LEU A 114 22.80 -15.69 -8.35
C LEU A 114 21.41 -15.88 -7.74
N VAL A 115 20.51 -16.51 -8.49
CA VAL A 115 19.19 -16.92 -7.99
C VAL A 115 19.15 -18.44 -7.78
N VAL A 116 18.83 -18.86 -6.57
CA VAL A 116 18.75 -20.26 -6.14
C VAL A 116 17.35 -20.51 -5.57
N SER A 117 16.51 -21.27 -6.27
CA SER A 117 15.14 -21.52 -5.83
C SER A 117 14.84 -23.02 -5.75
N ASP A 118 14.28 -23.50 -4.65
CA ASP A 118 13.76 -24.87 -4.52
C ASP A 118 12.26 -24.87 -4.82
N MET A 119 11.93 -24.71 -6.10
CA MET A 119 10.55 -24.63 -6.58
C MET A 119 10.32 -25.54 -7.77
N TYR A 120 9.14 -26.14 -7.83
CA TYR A 120 8.70 -26.95 -8.97
C TYR A 120 8.52 -26.14 -10.27
N MET A 121 8.67 -24.81 -10.21
CA MET A 121 8.68 -23.94 -11.37
C MET A 121 10.04 -23.96 -12.05
N GLY A 122 10.04 -24.09 -13.37
CA GLY A 122 11.28 -24.14 -14.16
C GLY A 122 12.00 -22.78 -14.26
N PRO A 123 13.26 -22.77 -14.72
CA PRO A 123 14.06 -21.56 -14.87
C PRO A 123 13.40 -20.46 -15.72
N ASP A 124 12.64 -20.82 -16.76
CA ASP A 124 11.95 -19.86 -17.62
C ASP A 124 10.89 -19.06 -16.85
N PHE A 125 10.12 -19.74 -15.98
CA PHE A 125 9.10 -19.10 -15.16
C PHE A 125 9.73 -18.16 -14.13
N VAL A 126 10.82 -18.58 -13.49
CA VAL A 126 11.59 -17.72 -12.58
C VAL A 126 12.17 -16.53 -13.33
N GLY A 127 12.72 -16.73 -14.53
CA GLY A 127 13.22 -15.66 -15.39
C GLY A 127 12.15 -14.63 -15.75
N ASP A 128 10.92 -15.09 -16.02
CA ASP A 128 9.77 -14.19 -16.25
C ASP A 128 9.42 -13.37 -15.00
N ILE A 129 9.48 -13.97 -13.80
CA ILE A 129 9.27 -13.24 -12.54
C ILE A 129 10.35 -12.16 -12.38
N LEU A 130 11.62 -12.53 -12.54
CA LEU A 130 12.74 -11.60 -12.39
C LEU A 130 12.65 -10.41 -13.34
N ARG A 131 12.27 -10.64 -14.60
CA ARG A 131 12.10 -9.57 -15.59
C ARG A 131 10.82 -8.77 -15.36
N GLY A 132 9.67 -9.44 -15.26
CA GLY A 132 8.35 -8.80 -15.28
C GLY A 132 7.90 -8.21 -13.95
N ILE A 133 8.26 -8.85 -12.83
CA ILE A 133 7.83 -8.44 -11.49
C ILE A 133 8.95 -7.72 -10.75
N CYS A 134 10.19 -8.22 -10.82
CA CYS A 134 11.33 -7.59 -10.15
C CYS A 134 11.98 -6.45 -10.98
N GLY A 135 11.68 -6.34 -12.27
CA GLY A 135 12.18 -5.28 -13.14
C GLY A 135 13.61 -5.47 -13.64
N PHE A 136 14.18 -6.68 -13.57
CA PHE A 136 15.54 -6.97 -14.04
C PHE A 136 15.59 -7.16 -15.58
N HIS A 137 15.29 -6.11 -16.34
CA HIS A 137 15.13 -6.20 -17.79
C HIS A 137 16.45 -6.36 -18.59
N THR A 138 17.54 -5.74 -18.12
CA THR A 138 18.81 -5.69 -18.86
C THR A 138 19.83 -6.72 -18.38
N MET A 139 19.82 -7.04 -17.08
CA MET A 139 20.70 -8.03 -16.47
C MET A 139 19.94 -8.72 -15.33
N ALA A 140 19.28 -9.84 -15.64
CA ALA A 140 18.70 -10.70 -14.63
C ALA A 140 19.78 -11.64 -14.07
N PRO A 141 19.88 -11.79 -12.74
CA PRO A 141 20.81 -12.74 -12.16
C PRO A 141 20.48 -14.17 -12.63
N PRO A 142 21.49 -15.00 -12.95
CA PRO A 142 21.27 -16.34 -13.48
C PRO A 142 20.56 -17.23 -12.45
N VAL A 143 19.59 -18.01 -12.94
CA VAL A 143 18.87 -19.02 -12.15
C VAL A 143 19.67 -20.33 -12.22
N VAL A 144 20.24 -20.75 -11.09
CA VAL A 144 21.25 -21.84 -11.07
C VAL A 144 20.73 -23.17 -10.51
N GLY A 145 19.48 -23.24 -10.07
CA GLY A 145 18.86 -24.49 -9.64
C GLY A 145 17.36 -24.32 -9.34
N ASN A 146 16.61 -25.42 -9.52
CA ASN A 146 15.21 -25.56 -9.13
C ASN A 146 15.01 -26.59 -8.00
N TRP A 147 16.11 -27.12 -7.44
CA TRP A 147 16.11 -28.18 -6.44
C TRP A 147 17.46 -28.27 -5.69
N GLY A 148 17.42 -28.82 -4.48
CA GLY A 148 18.61 -29.21 -3.73
C GLY A 148 19.08 -28.20 -2.68
N LYS A 149 18.44 -27.04 -2.53
CA LYS A 149 18.68 -26.06 -1.46
C LYS A 149 18.41 -26.69 -0.09
N SER A 150 17.23 -27.30 0.08
CA SER A 150 16.79 -28.00 1.28
C SER A 150 17.64 -29.24 1.63
N ARG A 151 18.24 -29.89 0.63
CA ARG A 151 19.13 -31.05 0.82
C ARG A 151 20.62 -30.70 0.84
N GLY A 152 20.95 -29.43 0.60
CA GLY A 152 22.30 -28.92 0.50
C GLY A 152 23.09 -29.35 -0.74
N THR A 153 22.50 -30.09 -1.68
CA THR A 153 23.21 -30.66 -2.84
C THR A 153 23.66 -29.59 -3.84
N ILE A 154 23.04 -28.41 -3.82
CA ILE A 154 23.40 -27.30 -4.72
C ILE A 154 24.67 -26.58 -4.28
N TRP A 155 24.95 -26.52 -2.96
CA TRP A 155 26.01 -25.67 -2.43
C TRP A 155 27.43 -26.08 -2.85
N PRO A 156 27.81 -27.37 -2.83
CA PRO A 156 29.12 -27.78 -3.35
C PRO A 156 29.35 -27.36 -4.81
N VAL A 157 28.32 -27.52 -5.65
CA VAL A 157 28.38 -27.17 -7.08
C VAL A 157 28.60 -25.68 -7.29
N LEU A 158 28.01 -24.83 -6.45
CA LEU A 158 28.21 -23.39 -6.52
C LEU A 158 29.57 -22.98 -5.96
N LEU A 159 30.03 -23.58 -4.87
CA LEU A 159 31.32 -23.27 -4.26
C LEU A 159 32.53 -23.67 -5.12
N GLU A 160 32.37 -24.62 -6.04
CA GLU A 160 33.37 -24.92 -7.08
C GLU A 160 33.58 -23.78 -8.07
N LYS A 161 32.61 -22.85 -8.18
CA LYS A 161 32.59 -21.81 -9.22
C LYS A 161 32.64 -20.40 -8.64
N TYR A 162 32.11 -20.20 -7.43
CA TYR A 162 31.86 -18.89 -6.84
C TYR A 162 32.34 -18.82 -5.39
N THR A 163 32.76 -17.61 -4.99
CA THR A 163 32.86 -17.26 -3.57
C THR A 163 31.53 -16.65 -3.14
N ILE A 164 30.71 -17.40 -2.41
CA ILE A 164 29.41 -16.91 -1.94
C ILE A 164 29.62 -16.08 -0.67
N ARG A 165 29.28 -14.80 -0.72
CA ARG A 165 29.38 -13.91 0.45
C ARG A 165 28.20 -14.11 1.39
N CYS A 166 26.97 -14.09 0.88
CA CYS A 166 25.78 -14.35 1.67
C CYS A 166 24.71 -15.09 0.85
N HIS A 167 23.92 -15.94 1.52
CA HIS A 167 22.64 -16.41 1.00
C HIS A 167 21.48 -15.67 1.68
N HIS A 168 20.51 -15.22 0.89
CA HIS A 168 19.31 -14.53 1.36
C HIS A 168 18.08 -15.36 1.03
N GLY A 169 17.28 -15.70 2.04
CA GLY A 169 16.05 -16.47 1.83
C GLY A 169 15.11 -16.44 3.03
N ASP A 170 13.89 -16.91 2.85
CA ASP A 170 12.80 -16.80 3.82
C ASP A 170 12.67 -17.99 4.77
N LYS A 171 13.29 -19.13 4.42
CA LYS A 171 13.14 -20.38 5.17
C LYS A 171 14.32 -20.64 6.09
N LEU A 172 14.02 -20.78 7.38
CA LEU A 172 15.01 -21.11 8.40
C LEU A 172 15.84 -22.34 8.02
N ASP A 173 15.20 -23.44 7.64
CA ASP A 173 15.92 -24.69 7.37
C ASP A 173 16.76 -24.60 6.08
N SER A 174 16.12 -24.33 4.94
CA SER A 174 16.81 -24.39 3.64
C SER A 174 17.72 -23.19 3.35
N ASP A 175 17.46 -22.03 3.96
CA ASP A 175 18.10 -20.77 3.56
C ASP A 175 19.02 -20.20 4.65
N LEU A 176 18.92 -20.72 5.87
CA LEU A 176 19.83 -20.35 6.95
C LEU A 176 20.65 -21.54 7.44
N LEU A 177 19.99 -22.62 7.86
CA LEU A 177 20.68 -23.74 8.52
C LEU A 177 21.49 -24.60 7.55
N VAL A 178 20.93 -24.94 6.38
CA VAL A 178 21.63 -25.78 5.40
C VAL A 178 22.85 -25.07 4.77
N PRO A 179 22.76 -23.83 4.25
CA PRO A 179 23.94 -23.16 3.67
C PRO A 179 25.06 -22.93 4.70
N ALA A 180 24.71 -22.67 5.96
CA ALA A 180 25.68 -22.51 7.05
C ALA A 180 26.55 -23.76 7.27
N GLN A 181 26.03 -24.97 6.99
CA GLN A 181 26.81 -26.21 7.05
C GLN A 181 27.96 -26.24 6.02
N PHE A 182 27.85 -25.43 4.97
CA PHE A 182 28.88 -25.26 3.93
C PHE A 182 29.74 -24.01 4.14
N GLY A 183 29.63 -23.36 5.30
CA GLY A 183 30.39 -22.15 5.63
C GLY A 183 29.89 -20.88 4.94
N ILE A 184 28.67 -20.90 4.38
CA ILE A 184 28.06 -19.76 3.71
C ILE A 184 27.33 -18.90 4.75
N ALA A 185 27.68 -17.61 4.86
CA ALA A 185 26.91 -16.68 5.69
C ALA A 185 25.49 -16.55 5.13
N SER A 186 24.49 -16.41 5.99
CA SER A 186 23.09 -16.42 5.57
C SER A 186 22.26 -15.40 6.32
N GLU A 187 21.26 -14.83 5.65
CA GLU A 187 20.31 -13.85 6.20
C GLU A 187 18.88 -14.35 5.98
N LEU A 188 18.14 -14.44 7.09
CA LEU A 188 16.71 -14.77 7.05
C LEU A 188 15.90 -13.52 6.70
N ILE A 189 15.13 -13.61 5.61
CA ILE A 189 14.28 -12.54 5.09
C ILE A 189 12.84 -12.76 5.53
N GLU A 190 12.29 -11.80 6.28
CA GLU A 190 10.93 -11.89 6.84
C GLU A 190 9.97 -10.83 6.27
N ASP A 191 10.41 -10.02 5.30
CA ASP A 191 9.63 -8.91 4.74
C ASP A 191 8.25 -9.34 4.24
N HIS A 192 8.12 -10.55 3.69
CA HIS A 192 6.85 -11.10 3.19
C HIS A 192 5.80 -11.30 4.29
N LYS A 193 6.19 -11.37 5.57
CA LYS A 193 5.25 -11.62 6.67
C LYS A 193 4.37 -10.40 6.92
N LEU A 194 3.24 -10.65 7.58
CA LEU A 194 2.41 -9.55 8.10
C LEU A 194 3.16 -8.83 9.21
N VAL A 195 3.21 -7.50 9.14
CA VAL A 195 3.73 -6.68 10.24
C VAL A 195 2.62 -6.42 11.28
N PRO A 196 2.93 -5.87 12.48
CA PRO A 196 1.92 -5.65 13.52
C PRO A 196 0.70 -4.84 13.05
N TRP A 197 0.92 -3.82 12.20
CA TRP A 197 -0.17 -3.03 11.64
C TRP A 197 -1.13 -3.86 10.77
N GLU A 198 -0.60 -4.68 9.88
CA GLU A 198 -1.40 -5.54 8.99
C GLU A 198 -2.08 -6.68 9.76
N THR A 199 -1.42 -7.18 10.80
CA THR A 199 -1.98 -8.15 11.74
C THR A 199 -3.20 -7.56 12.45
N PHE A 200 -3.09 -6.32 12.94
CA PHE A 200 -4.23 -5.60 13.51
C PHE A 200 -5.41 -5.49 12.53
N LEU A 201 -5.15 -5.12 11.28
CA LEU A 201 -6.21 -5.01 10.25
C LEU A 201 -6.90 -6.36 10.01
N ARG A 202 -6.13 -7.44 9.89
CA ARG A 202 -6.68 -8.78 9.74
C ARG A 202 -7.55 -9.15 10.94
N ASP A 203 -7.05 -8.92 12.15
CA ASP A 203 -7.73 -9.31 13.39
C ASP A 203 -8.96 -8.42 13.68
N ALA A 204 -9.01 -7.20 13.13
CA ALA A 204 -10.18 -6.33 13.13
C ALA A 204 -11.28 -6.74 12.10
N GLY A 205 -11.09 -7.85 11.39
CA GLY A 205 -12.05 -8.36 10.42
C GLY A 205 -12.02 -7.66 9.06
N VAL A 206 -10.98 -6.85 8.78
CA VAL A 206 -10.78 -6.18 7.48
C VAL A 206 -9.60 -6.83 6.73
N GLY A 207 -9.64 -8.16 6.61
CA GLY A 207 -8.53 -8.96 6.08
C GLY A 207 -8.10 -8.60 4.65
N HIS A 208 -9.03 -8.29 3.74
CA HIS A 208 -8.67 -7.87 2.39
C HIS A 208 -7.91 -6.52 2.39
N LEU A 209 -8.34 -5.58 3.23
CA LEU A 209 -7.63 -4.32 3.45
C LEU A 209 -6.21 -4.57 3.99
N ALA A 210 -6.04 -5.52 4.90
CA ALA A 210 -4.71 -5.90 5.39
C ALA A 210 -3.78 -6.37 4.26
N LEU A 211 -4.29 -7.15 3.30
CA LEU A 211 -3.51 -7.62 2.16
C LEU A 211 -3.17 -6.51 1.16
N VAL A 212 -4.09 -5.58 0.91
CA VAL A 212 -3.84 -4.40 0.07
C VAL A 212 -2.76 -3.50 0.68
N ILE A 213 -2.85 -3.23 1.98
CA ILE A 213 -1.84 -2.43 2.70
C ILE A 213 -0.49 -3.16 2.74
N ARG A 214 -0.49 -4.49 2.87
CA ARG A 214 0.73 -5.30 2.75
C ARG A 214 1.34 -5.19 1.37
N GLU A 215 0.55 -5.30 0.30
CA GLU A 215 1.05 -5.14 -1.06
C GLU A 215 1.65 -3.75 -1.28
N LEU A 216 0.99 -2.70 -0.79
CA LEU A 216 1.52 -1.33 -0.84
C LEU A 216 2.88 -1.25 -0.14
N ARG A 217 3.00 -1.76 1.09
CA ARG A 217 4.28 -1.79 1.81
C ARG A 217 5.36 -2.52 1.02
N LEU A 218 5.06 -3.72 0.51
CA LEU A 218 6.05 -4.54 -0.20
C LEU A 218 6.52 -3.88 -1.50
N ARG A 219 5.65 -3.14 -2.18
CA ARG A 219 5.99 -2.39 -3.41
C ARG A 219 6.77 -1.11 -3.15
N GLN A 220 6.45 -0.39 -2.07
CA GLN A 220 6.91 0.99 -1.89
C GLN A 220 8.03 1.13 -0.85
N LEU A 221 8.09 0.27 0.17
CA LEU A 221 9.01 0.49 1.29
C LEU A 221 10.48 0.39 0.84
N PRO A 222 11.28 1.47 0.97
CA PRO A 222 12.69 1.46 0.57
C PRO A 222 13.55 0.67 1.56
N ALA A 223 14.75 0.27 1.13
CA ALA A 223 15.69 -0.47 1.99
C ALA A 223 16.15 0.33 3.23
N GLY A 224 16.27 1.65 3.10
CA GLY A 224 16.61 2.57 4.20
C GLY A 224 15.39 3.19 4.90
N ALA A 225 14.23 2.55 4.84
CA ALA A 225 13.00 3.08 5.43
C ALA A 225 13.15 3.41 6.92
N ASP A 226 12.67 4.59 7.29
CA ASP A 226 12.55 5.06 8.67
C ASP A 226 11.09 5.01 9.16
N ARG A 227 10.83 5.50 10.38
CA ARG A 227 9.49 5.55 10.97
C ARG A 227 8.46 6.26 10.08
N PHE A 228 8.84 7.33 9.39
CA PHE A 228 7.93 8.07 8.51
C PHE A 228 7.47 7.18 7.35
N HIS A 229 8.39 6.46 6.71
CA HIS A 229 8.04 5.57 5.60
C HIS A 229 7.03 4.50 6.05
N HIS A 230 7.26 3.91 7.24
CA HIS A 230 6.35 2.92 7.82
C HIS A 230 4.97 3.49 8.17
N VAL A 231 4.91 4.71 8.68
CA VAL A 231 3.63 5.41 8.96
C VAL A 231 2.86 5.67 7.66
N VAL A 232 3.56 6.10 6.60
CA VAL A 232 2.95 6.40 5.30
C VAL A 232 2.34 5.16 4.66
N VAL A 233 3.10 4.07 4.47
CA VAL A 233 2.60 2.86 3.79
C VAL A 233 1.60 2.06 4.61
N GLY A 234 1.58 2.25 5.93
CA GLY A 234 0.67 1.56 6.84
C GLY A 234 -0.47 2.47 7.30
N PRO A 235 -0.38 3.05 8.53
CA PRO A 235 -1.45 3.87 9.11
C PRO A 235 -2.01 4.97 8.21
N PHE A 236 -1.19 5.77 7.54
CA PHE A 236 -1.67 6.93 6.78
C PHE A 236 -2.48 6.52 5.55
N CYS A 237 -1.95 5.60 4.75
CA CYS A 237 -2.69 5.05 3.61
C CYS A 237 -3.95 4.29 4.05
N THR A 238 -3.90 3.60 5.19
CA THR A 238 -5.09 2.97 5.80
C THR A 238 -6.13 4.00 6.21
N PHE A 239 -5.71 5.10 6.82
CA PHE A 239 -6.57 6.22 7.23
C PHE A 239 -7.30 6.82 6.03
N LEU A 240 -6.58 7.14 4.95
CA LEU A 240 -7.19 7.70 3.75
C LEU A 240 -8.18 6.72 3.10
N LEU A 241 -7.78 5.45 2.95
CA LEU A 241 -8.61 4.42 2.33
C LEU A 241 -9.87 4.12 3.15
N THR A 242 -9.75 3.97 4.46
CA THR A 242 -10.93 3.76 5.32
C THR A 242 -11.87 4.95 5.32
N TYR A 243 -11.36 6.17 5.21
CA TYR A 243 -12.22 7.34 5.06
C TYR A 243 -12.94 7.34 3.70
N ALA A 244 -12.23 7.03 2.61
CA ALA A 244 -12.85 6.94 1.29
C ALA A 244 -13.95 5.86 1.22
N LEU A 245 -13.68 4.67 1.79
CA LEU A 245 -14.67 3.59 1.92
C LEU A 245 -15.86 4.00 2.79
N TYR A 246 -15.60 4.71 3.89
CA TYR A 246 -16.66 5.25 4.75
C TYR A 246 -17.55 6.22 3.98
N LEU A 247 -16.96 7.16 3.22
CA LEU A 247 -17.72 8.11 2.40
C LEU A 247 -18.58 7.39 1.37
N ARG A 248 -18.07 6.35 0.72
CA ARG A 248 -18.84 5.55 -0.24
C ARG A 248 -20.05 4.88 0.42
N ALA A 249 -19.84 4.18 1.52
CA ALA A 249 -20.92 3.52 2.26
C ALA A 249 -21.92 4.54 2.84
N PHE A 250 -21.43 5.69 3.32
CA PHE A 250 -22.26 6.75 3.86
C PHE A 250 -23.11 7.42 2.77
N ALA A 251 -22.55 7.65 1.59
CA ALA A 251 -23.29 8.18 0.45
C ALA A 251 -24.43 7.26 0.02
N GLN A 252 -24.17 5.95 -0.05
CA GLN A 252 -25.22 4.95 -0.33
C GLN A 252 -26.32 4.99 0.74
N ALA A 253 -25.95 5.05 2.02
CA ALA A 253 -26.90 5.07 3.12
C ALA A 253 -27.73 6.37 3.22
N LYS A 254 -27.18 7.50 2.77
CA LYS A 254 -27.80 8.83 2.88
C LYS A 254 -28.32 9.38 1.55
N GLY A 255 -28.11 8.68 0.44
CA GLY A 255 -28.48 9.16 -0.89
C GLY A 255 -27.68 10.39 -1.34
N ILE A 256 -26.41 10.50 -0.92
CA ILE A 256 -25.54 11.62 -1.34
C ILE A 256 -25.14 11.42 -2.80
N ARG A 257 -25.32 12.47 -3.60
CA ARG A 257 -25.03 12.45 -5.04
C ARG A 257 -23.75 13.17 -5.40
N ARG A 258 -23.33 14.13 -4.58
CA ARG A 258 -22.18 14.99 -4.86
C ARG A 258 -21.36 15.27 -3.61
N TYR A 259 -20.05 15.05 -3.71
CA TYR A 259 -19.07 15.44 -2.70
C TYR A 259 -18.21 16.60 -3.17
N VAL A 260 -18.08 17.61 -2.31
CA VAL A 260 -17.16 18.74 -2.50
C VAL A 260 -16.05 18.61 -1.47
N PHE A 261 -14.89 18.13 -1.90
CA PHE A 261 -13.73 17.93 -1.03
C PHE A 261 -13.03 19.26 -0.78
N ALA A 262 -12.81 19.60 0.48
CA ALA A 262 -12.00 20.75 0.88
C ALA A 262 -10.55 20.53 0.42
N SER A 263 -10.17 21.15 -0.70
CA SER A 263 -8.83 20.97 -1.29
C SER A 263 -7.74 21.43 -0.33
N ARG A 264 -6.50 20.94 -0.56
CA ARG A 264 -5.35 20.95 0.37
C ARG A 264 -5.28 19.68 1.22
N ASP A 265 -6.18 19.52 2.17
CA ASP A 265 -6.16 18.37 3.08
C ASP A 265 -6.78 17.13 2.42
N CYS A 266 -7.77 17.33 1.53
CA CYS A 266 -8.51 16.23 0.92
C CYS A 266 -8.02 15.79 -0.46
N ASP A 267 -6.92 16.33 -1.01
CA ASP A 267 -6.54 16.02 -2.40
C ASP A 267 -6.23 14.53 -2.61
N GLN A 268 -5.50 13.93 -1.67
CA GLN A 268 -5.19 12.50 -1.69
C GLN A 268 -6.42 11.64 -1.38
N LEU A 269 -7.27 12.09 -0.47
CA LEU A 269 -8.53 11.41 -0.15
C LEU A 269 -9.48 11.39 -1.35
N SER A 270 -9.64 12.52 -2.04
CA SER A 270 -10.52 12.62 -3.20
C SER A 270 -9.99 11.85 -4.39
N TYR A 271 -8.66 11.77 -4.56
CA TYR A 271 -8.04 10.86 -5.53
C TYR A 271 -8.46 9.41 -5.26
N LEU A 272 -8.26 8.90 -4.04
CA LEU A 272 -8.63 7.52 -3.70
C LEU A 272 -10.14 7.27 -3.78
N PHE A 273 -10.96 8.23 -3.35
CA PHE A 273 -12.42 8.13 -3.44
C PHE A 273 -12.88 7.95 -4.89
N ARG A 274 -12.29 8.69 -5.84
CA ARG A 274 -12.58 8.53 -7.28
C ARG A 274 -12.19 7.16 -7.82
N GLN A 275 -11.13 6.55 -7.30
CA GLN A 275 -10.74 5.18 -7.69
C GLN A 275 -11.73 4.12 -7.20
N LEU A 276 -12.41 4.38 -6.08
CA LEU A 276 -13.35 3.44 -5.45
C LEU A 276 -14.79 3.57 -5.95
N ASN A 277 -15.11 4.69 -6.59
CA ASN A 277 -16.49 5.02 -6.92
C ASN A 277 -16.57 6.02 -8.09
N ASP A 278 -17.16 5.55 -9.19
CA ASP A 278 -17.43 6.32 -10.41
C ASP A 278 -18.83 6.95 -10.43
N ALA A 279 -19.73 6.50 -9.55
CA ALA A 279 -21.14 6.89 -9.58
C ALA A 279 -21.51 8.17 -8.81
N ILE A 280 -20.63 8.66 -7.91
CA ILE A 280 -20.89 9.86 -7.09
C ILE A 280 -20.03 10.99 -7.66
N GLU A 281 -20.67 12.10 -8.00
CA GLU A 281 -19.99 13.27 -8.50
C GLU A 281 -19.05 13.82 -7.42
N CYS A 282 -17.82 14.17 -7.79
CA CYS A 282 -16.92 14.79 -6.84
C CYS A 282 -15.98 15.81 -7.44
N GLU A 283 -15.80 16.91 -6.72
CA GLU A 283 -14.89 18.00 -7.06
C GLU A 283 -14.02 18.39 -5.86
N ASN A 284 -12.87 18.98 -6.15
CA ASN A 284 -12.02 19.60 -5.13
C ASN A 284 -12.26 21.11 -5.16
N LEU A 285 -12.59 21.69 -4.01
CA LEU A 285 -12.84 23.13 -3.87
C LEU A 285 -11.93 23.72 -2.80
N ASN A 286 -11.25 24.82 -3.11
CA ASN A 286 -10.34 25.48 -2.18
C ASN A 286 -11.10 26.28 -1.11
N LEU A 287 -11.52 25.59 -0.05
CA LEU A 287 -12.22 26.14 1.10
C LEU A 287 -11.26 26.77 2.12
N ASN A 288 -10.32 27.60 1.64
CA ASN A 288 -9.37 28.30 2.50
C ASN A 288 -10.11 29.28 3.43
N ARG A 289 -9.75 29.28 4.73
CA ARG A 289 -10.34 30.17 5.73
C ARG A 289 -10.35 31.64 5.31
N ALA A 290 -9.27 32.16 4.72
CA ALA A 290 -9.17 33.56 4.31
C ALA A 290 -10.18 33.90 3.20
N LEU A 291 -10.42 32.96 2.27
CA LEU A 291 -11.40 33.12 1.20
C LEU A 291 -12.82 33.01 1.73
N LEU A 292 -13.09 32.01 2.57
CA LEU A 292 -14.40 31.84 3.20
C LEU A 292 -14.80 33.04 4.07
N SER A 293 -13.84 33.77 4.65
CA SER A 293 -14.15 35.00 5.39
C SER A 293 -14.40 36.23 4.51
N ASN A 294 -14.06 36.20 3.22
CA ASN A 294 -14.16 37.37 2.33
C ASN A 294 -15.40 37.28 1.42
N GLU A 295 -16.35 38.18 1.64
CA GLU A 295 -17.66 38.24 0.98
C GLU A 295 -17.58 38.37 -0.54
N ASN A 296 -16.48 38.93 -1.08
CA ASN A 296 -16.27 39.06 -2.52
C ASN A 296 -16.19 37.70 -3.24
N TYR A 297 -15.93 36.62 -2.51
CA TYR A 297 -15.86 35.26 -3.06
C TYR A 297 -17.12 34.42 -2.80
N ASP A 298 -18.15 34.96 -2.15
CA ASP A 298 -19.36 34.20 -1.82
C ASP A 298 -20.05 33.66 -3.08
N GLY A 299 -20.14 34.48 -4.14
CA GLY A 299 -20.70 34.05 -5.42
C GLY A 299 -19.91 32.91 -6.09
N TYR A 300 -18.58 32.89 -5.94
CA TYR A 300 -17.75 31.78 -6.43
C TYR A 300 -18.08 30.48 -5.70
N PHE A 301 -18.16 30.51 -4.37
CA PHE A 301 -18.48 29.32 -3.58
C PHE A 301 -19.91 28.84 -3.79
N LEU A 302 -20.89 29.75 -3.85
CA LEU A 302 -22.30 29.41 -4.09
C LEU A 302 -22.54 28.79 -5.47
N ASN A 303 -21.72 29.12 -6.48
CA ASN A 303 -21.80 28.48 -7.80
C ASN A 303 -21.31 27.02 -7.79
N HIS A 304 -20.46 26.64 -6.84
CA HIS A 304 -19.93 25.27 -6.72
C HIS A 304 -20.73 24.44 -5.71
N LEU A 305 -21.21 25.08 -4.64
CA LEU A 305 -21.96 24.45 -3.56
C LEU A 305 -23.47 24.46 -3.86
N GLY A 306 -23.99 23.36 -4.41
CA GLY A 306 -25.42 23.13 -4.61
C GLY A 306 -26.11 22.59 -3.36
N GLN A 307 -27.44 22.57 -3.34
CA GLN A 307 -28.23 21.95 -2.26
C GLN A 307 -28.06 20.42 -2.18
N ASP A 308 -27.58 19.80 -3.26
CA ASP A 308 -27.24 18.38 -3.37
C ASP A 308 -25.78 18.08 -3.02
N SER A 309 -24.97 19.11 -2.76
CA SER A 309 -23.57 18.97 -2.37
C SER A 309 -23.44 18.62 -0.89
N THR A 310 -22.50 17.72 -0.58
CA THR A 310 -22.00 17.49 0.78
C THR A 310 -20.52 17.85 0.82
N ILE A 311 -20.12 18.70 1.78
CA ILE A 311 -18.71 19.04 1.96
C ILE A 311 -17.99 17.91 2.69
N VAL A 312 -16.81 17.55 2.22
CA VAL A 312 -15.90 16.61 2.89
C VAL A 312 -14.64 17.34 3.30
N ASP A 313 -14.27 17.18 4.56
CA ASP A 313 -13.01 17.67 5.11
C ASP A 313 -12.32 16.57 5.93
N ILE A 314 -11.01 16.67 6.12
CA ILE A 314 -10.26 15.78 7.00
C ILE A 314 -10.14 16.37 8.39
N LEU A 315 -9.72 17.62 8.51
CA LEU A 315 -9.38 18.24 9.79
C LEU A 315 -10.01 19.62 9.88
N ALA A 316 -11.09 19.74 10.66
CA ALA A 316 -11.81 21.00 10.79
C ALA A 316 -12.27 21.27 12.22
N SER A 317 -12.28 22.54 12.61
CA SER A 317 -13.12 22.98 13.74
C SER A 317 -14.57 23.28 13.30
N GLY A 318 -14.81 23.38 11.99
CA GLY A 318 -16.08 23.82 11.42
C GLY A 318 -16.32 25.33 11.46
N ARG A 319 -15.50 26.10 12.19
CA ARG A 319 -15.73 27.54 12.45
C ARG A 319 -15.89 28.38 11.18
N SER A 320 -14.91 28.31 10.27
CA SER A 320 -14.94 29.10 9.04
C SER A 320 -16.10 28.75 8.13
N LEU A 321 -16.44 27.46 8.07
CA LEU A 321 -17.57 26.99 7.28
C LEU A 321 -18.90 27.40 7.90
N SER A 322 -19.04 27.34 9.23
CA SER A 322 -20.21 27.85 9.96
C SER A 322 -20.43 29.34 9.72
N MET A 323 -19.38 30.17 9.80
CA MET A 323 -19.50 31.60 9.49
C MET A 323 -19.97 31.83 8.05
N PHE A 324 -19.41 31.09 7.08
CA PHE A 324 -19.81 31.16 5.68
C PHE A 324 -21.28 30.73 5.47
N THR A 325 -21.71 29.61 6.07
CA THR A 325 -23.09 29.13 5.96
C THR A 325 -24.08 30.09 6.61
N ASN A 326 -23.75 30.65 7.77
CA ASN A 326 -24.60 31.60 8.47
C ASN A 326 -24.73 32.92 7.70
N ARG A 327 -23.65 33.38 7.06
CA ARG A 327 -23.65 34.61 6.24
C ARG A 327 -24.43 34.43 4.94
N THR A 328 -24.21 33.32 4.23
CA THR A 328 -24.78 33.11 2.88
C THR A 328 -26.15 32.44 2.90
N GLY A 329 -26.55 31.86 4.04
CA GLY A 329 -27.79 31.11 4.18
C GLY A 329 -27.78 29.72 3.52
N ILE A 330 -26.64 29.27 2.99
CA ILE A 330 -26.53 27.93 2.41
C ILE A 330 -26.52 26.87 3.51
N ASP A 331 -27.37 25.86 3.36
CA ASP A 331 -27.54 24.77 4.33
C ASP A 331 -27.15 23.44 3.70
N ILE A 332 -25.87 23.09 3.82
CA ILE A 332 -25.27 21.89 3.23
C ILE A 332 -24.67 20.98 4.30
N PRO A 333 -24.82 19.65 4.18
CA PRO A 333 -24.18 18.71 5.09
C PRO A 333 -22.65 18.78 4.99
N VAL A 334 -22.00 18.53 6.12
CA VAL A 334 -20.54 18.49 6.22
C VAL A 334 -20.12 17.18 6.89
N ILE A 335 -19.18 16.48 6.27
CA ILE A 335 -18.53 15.30 6.83
C ILE A 335 -17.07 15.64 7.09
N VAL A 336 -16.64 15.49 8.34
CA VAL A 336 -15.28 15.76 8.78
C VAL A 336 -14.66 14.47 9.28
N GLY A 337 -13.45 14.15 8.85
CA GLY A 337 -12.72 13.00 9.38
C GLY A 337 -12.47 13.18 10.87
N MET A 338 -12.00 14.36 11.24
CA MET A 338 -11.61 14.74 12.58
C MET A 338 -12.11 16.13 12.97
N LEU A 339 -12.84 16.19 14.07
CA LEU A 339 -13.34 17.46 14.58
C LEU A 339 -12.46 18.00 15.72
N MET A 340 -12.03 19.26 15.58
CA MET A 340 -11.27 19.99 16.60
C MET A 340 -12.16 20.91 17.42
N GLN A 341 -12.15 20.78 18.75
CA GLN A 341 -12.97 21.65 19.61
C GLN A 341 -12.20 22.81 20.27
N ARG A 342 -10.87 22.69 20.39
CA ARG A 342 -10.01 23.59 21.20
C ARG A 342 -10.12 25.09 20.88
N TRP A 343 -10.68 25.45 19.73
CA TRP A 343 -10.71 26.80 19.19
C TRP A 343 -12.11 27.41 19.06
N LEU A 344 -13.11 26.77 19.65
CA LEU A 344 -14.51 27.20 19.60
C LEU A 344 -14.91 27.88 20.91
N SER A 345 -15.63 29.00 20.80
CA SER A 345 -16.35 29.60 21.93
C SER A 345 -17.51 28.70 22.39
N GLU A 346 -18.09 28.99 23.56
CA GLU A 346 -19.29 28.27 24.03
C GLU A 346 -20.45 28.36 23.04
N GLU A 347 -20.63 29.52 22.41
CA GLU A 347 -21.66 29.75 21.38
C GLU A 347 -21.38 28.93 20.12
N GLU A 348 -20.13 28.93 19.63
CA GLU A 348 -19.71 28.15 18.47
C GLU A 348 -19.83 26.63 18.74
N MET A 349 -19.57 26.18 19.98
CA MET A 349 -19.81 24.80 20.39
C MET A 349 -21.30 24.44 20.41
N ALA A 350 -22.15 25.34 20.90
CA ALA A 350 -23.60 25.14 20.91
C ALA A 350 -24.17 25.02 19.48
N GLU A 351 -23.76 25.91 18.58
CA GLU A 351 -24.14 25.87 17.16
C GLU A 351 -23.71 24.53 16.52
N ARG A 352 -22.46 24.15 16.72
CA ARG A 352 -21.92 22.88 16.22
C ARG A 352 -22.70 21.68 16.74
N ASN A 353 -23.02 21.65 18.03
CA ASN A 353 -23.81 20.57 18.63
C ASN A 353 -25.23 20.52 18.04
N ALA A 354 -25.83 21.68 17.74
CA ALA A 354 -27.11 21.74 17.03
C ALA A 354 -27.00 21.19 15.59
N ARG A 355 -25.89 21.44 14.89
CA ARG A 355 -25.62 20.86 13.56
C ARG A 355 -25.44 19.34 13.62
N PHE A 356 -24.80 18.80 14.66
CA PHE A 356 -24.75 17.36 14.89
C PHE A 356 -26.13 16.77 15.13
N ALA A 357 -26.92 17.37 16.03
CA ALA A 357 -28.26 16.90 16.37
C ALA A 357 -29.22 16.90 15.17
N SER A 358 -29.04 17.85 14.24
CA SER A 358 -29.80 17.94 12.99
C SER A 358 -29.25 17.08 11.85
N GLY A 359 -28.13 16.37 12.03
CA GLY A 359 -27.49 15.58 10.96
C GLY A 359 -26.84 16.42 9.86
N ARG A 360 -26.56 17.70 10.12
CA ARG A 360 -25.87 18.61 9.18
C ARG A 360 -24.34 18.57 9.33
N LEU A 361 -23.86 18.01 10.43
CA LEU A 361 -22.44 17.78 10.68
C LEU A 361 -22.26 16.32 11.10
N HIS A 362 -21.34 15.64 10.43
CA HIS A 362 -20.92 14.28 10.74
C HIS A 362 -19.42 14.27 11.01
N SER A 363 -18.99 13.57 12.05
CA SER A 363 -17.57 13.31 12.31
C SER A 363 -17.30 11.81 12.42
N LEU A 364 -16.10 11.41 12.00
CA LEU A 364 -15.61 10.04 12.22
C LEU A 364 -14.91 9.93 13.57
N ALA A 365 -14.14 10.96 13.95
CA ALA A 365 -13.46 11.07 15.23
C ALA A 365 -13.54 12.50 15.81
N ASN A 366 -13.47 12.61 17.13
CA ASN A 366 -13.32 13.87 17.85
C ASN A 366 -11.92 13.93 18.50
N ILE A 367 -11.24 15.07 18.41
CA ILE A 367 -9.83 15.20 18.81
C ILE A 367 -9.64 15.48 20.31
N ASP A 368 -10.69 15.68 21.11
CA ASP A 368 -10.53 16.05 22.53
C ASP A 368 -9.74 15.01 23.34
N ASP A 369 -9.65 13.78 22.85
CA ASP A 369 -8.85 12.70 23.42
C ASP A 369 -7.34 12.81 23.13
N TYR A 370 -6.91 13.67 22.19
CA TYR A 370 -5.52 13.85 21.80
C TYR A 370 -4.93 15.12 22.41
N LYS A 371 -4.15 14.93 23.49
CA LYS A 371 -3.40 16.00 24.18
C LYS A 371 -2.31 16.67 23.33
N HIS A 372 -2.01 16.14 22.14
CA HIS A 372 -0.88 16.56 21.30
C HIS A 372 -1.34 17.12 19.95
N HIS A 373 -0.52 18.01 19.39
CA HIS A 373 -0.76 18.78 18.17
C HIS A 373 -1.07 17.90 16.94
N CYS A 374 -2.09 18.26 16.15
CA CYS A 374 -2.45 17.63 14.87
C CYS A 374 -1.39 17.77 13.77
N HIS A 375 -0.26 18.41 14.08
CA HIS A 375 0.84 18.70 13.16
C HIS A 375 1.37 17.45 12.46
N GLY A 376 1.43 16.31 13.14
CA GLY A 376 1.90 15.07 12.54
C GLY A 376 1.05 14.62 11.34
N LEU A 377 -0.26 14.78 11.45
CA LEU A 377 -1.19 14.48 10.36
C LEU A 377 -1.18 15.57 9.28
N GLU A 378 -1.20 16.85 9.68
CA GLU A 378 -1.14 17.96 8.70
C GLU A 378 0.09 17.86 7.81
N VAL A 379 1.23 17.45 8.36
CA VAL A 379 2.47 17.22 7.61
C VAL A 379 2.34 16.11 6.58
N LEU A 380 1.55 15.06 6.85
CA LEU A 380 1.33 13.98 5.90
C LEU A 380 0.36 14.41 4.79
N LEU A 381 -0.71 15.13 5.15
CA LEU A 381 -1.73 15.64 4.23
C LEU A 381 -1.20 16.75 3.31
N GLU A 382 -0.37 17.63 3.87
CA GLU A 382 0.17 18.82 3.20
C GLU A 382 1.68 18.73 2.97
N SER A 383 2.27 17.53 2.98
CA SER A 383 3.71 17.36 2.71
C SER A 383 4.03 18.14 1.44
N GLY A 384 5.01 19.04 1.50
CA GLY A 384 5.36 19.83 0.32
C GLY A 384 4.21 20.65 -0.29
N TYR A 385 3.32 21.27 0.48
CA TYR A 385 2.61 22.45 0.00
C TYR A 385 3.45 23.70 0.33
N PRO A 386 3.84 24.54 -0.67
CA PRO A 386 4.52 25.78 -0.35
C PRO A 386 3.57 26.65 0.48
N SER A 387 4.12 27.51 1.34
CA SER A 387 3.30 28.56 1.96
C SER A 387 2.65 29.38 0.84
N VAL A 388 1.32 29.44 0.87
CA VAL A 388 0.57 30.31 -0.04
C VAL A 388 0.90 31.75 0.35
N LEU A 389 1.59 32.45 -0.55
CA LEU A 389 1.96 33.85 -0.38
C LEU A 389 0.75 34.76 -0.60
N ASP A 390 -0.02 34.46 -1.65
CA ASP A 390 -1.16 35.26 -2.08
C ASP A 390 -2.18 34.39 -2.83
N LEU A 391 -3.44 34.83 -2.85
CA LEU A 391 -4.57 34.17 -3.52
C LEU A 391 -5.26 35.20 -4.41
N GLY A 392 -5.49 34.87 -5.68
CA GLY A 392 -6.20 35.74 -6.61
C GLY A 392 -7.13 34.95 -7.53
N LEU A 393 -7.99 35.65 -8.26
CA LEU A 393 -8.72 35.07 -9.39
C LEU A 393 -7.95 35.35 -10.67
N ASP A 394 -7.80 34.32 -11.49
CA ASP A 394 -7.36 34.47 -12.87
C ASP A 394 -8.48 35.16 -13.66
N ALA A 395 -8.22 36.37 -14.15
CA ALA A 395 -9.25 37.19 -14.80
C ALA A 395 -9.90 36.53 -16.04
N PRO A 396 -9.15 35.79 -16.90
CA PRO A 396 -9.74 35.08 -18.03
C PRO A 396 -10.60 33.87 -17.66
N SER A 397 -10.16 33.03 -16.72
CA SER A 397 -10.86 31.78 -16.38
C SER A 397 -11.83 31.88 -15.21
N GLY A 398 -11.72 32.93 -14.39
CA GLY A 398 -12.39 33.02 -13.09
C GLY A 398 -11.88 31.99 -12.08
N ALA A 399 -10.81 31.26 -12.40
CA ALA A 399 -10.24 30.24 -11.52
C ALA A 399 -9.46 30.89 -10.37
N LEU A 400 -9.53 30.28 -9.20
CA LEU A 400 -8.71 30.70 -8.07
C LEU A 400 -7.26 30.25 -8.25
N VAL A 401 -6.33 31.21 -8.33
CA VAL A 401 -4.90 30.99 -8.47
C VAL A 401 -4.20 31.19 -7.13
N ARG A 402 -3.39 30.20 -6.75
CA ARG A 402 -2.46 30.28 -5.62
C ARG A 402 -1.12 30.83 -6.11
N ARG A 403 -0.62 31.89 -5.48
CA ARG A 403 0.77 32.33 -5.61
C ARG A 403 1.54 31.80 -4.42
N PHE A 404 2.57 31.02 -4.71
CA PHE A 404 3.38 30.38 -3.69
C PHE A 404 4.61 31.22 -3.36
N ALA A 405 5.04 31.20 -2.11
CA ALA A 405 6.32 31.80 -1.74
C ALA A 405 7.48 31.07 -2.46
N PRO A 406 8.58 31.77 -2.82
CA PRO A 406 9.80 31.13 -3.30
C PRO A 406 10.22 30.03 -2.33
N GLU A 407 10.54 28.86 -2.88
CA GLU A 407 10.65 27.62 -2.13
C GLU A 407 11.86 27.61 -1.19
N ASP A 408 11.64 27.45 0.11
CA ASP A 408 12.66 27.00 1.08
C ASP A 408 12.42 25.53 1.45
N ARG A 409 12.14 24.66 0.47
CA ARG A 409 12.06 23.22 0.76
C ARG A 409 13.43 22.60 0.77
N THR A 410 13.68 21.80 1.80
CA THR A 410 14.85 20.93 1.79
C THR A 410 14.67 19.79 0.78
N THR A 411 15.77 19.20 0.32
CA THR A 411 15.73 18.00 -0.53
C THR A 411 15.02 16.83 0.14
N ASP A 412 15.14 16.70 1.47
CA ASP A 412 14.47 15.65 2.25
C ASP A 412 12.94 15.83 2.26
N GLU A 413 12.45 17.06 2.46
CA GLU A 413 11.01 17.34 2.40
C GLU A 413 10.40 17.02 1.03
N ARG A 414 11.13 17.29 -0.06
CA ARG A 414 10.68 16.94 -1.41
C ARG A 414 10.61 15.43 -1.59
N ALA A 415 11.67 14.70 -1.22
CA ALA A 415 11.70 13.24 -1.32
C ALA A 415 10.60 12.57 -0.49
N ARG A 416 10.32 13.07 0.71
CA ARG A 416 9.24 12.57 1.57
C ARG A 416 7.84 12.86 1.01
N HIS A 417 7.65 14.02 0.39
CA HIS A 417 6.41 14.35 -0.30
C HIS A 417 6.19 13.45 -1.52
N GLU A 418 7.21 13.29 -2.36
CA GLU A 418 7.19 12.38 -3.51
C GLU A 418 6.83 10.97 -3.07
N PHE A 419 7.44 10.47 -2.00
CA PHE A 419 7.12 9.16 -1.43
C PHE A 419 5.65 9.02 -1.01
N ILE A 420 5.05 10.04 -0.39
CA ILE A 420 3.62 10.01 -0.04
C ILE A 420 2.77 9.94 -1.31
N CYS A 421 3.05 10.78 -2.30
CA CYS A 421 2.32 10.81 -3.56
C CYS A 421 2.43 9.47 -4.32
N GLU A 422 3.62 8.87 -4.37
CA GLU A 422 3.85 7.54 -4.95
C GLU A 422 3.05 6.46 -4.21
N CYS A 423 3.01 6.50 -2.88
CA CYS A 423 2.23 5.55 -2.09
C CYS A 423 0.73 5.68 -2.35
N VAL A 424 0.20 6.91 -2.38
CA VAL A 424 -1.23 7.17 -2.64
C VAL A 424 -1.61 6.76 -4.08
N SER A 425 -0.77 7.09 -5.07
CA SER A 425 -0.98 6.66 -6.45
C SER A 425 -0.96 5.14 -6.59
N CYS A 426 0.06 4.49 -6.00
CA CYS A 426 0.17 3.04 -5.99
C CYS A 426 -1.05 2.41 -5.32
N LEU A 427 -1.57 2.99 -4.24
CA LEU A 427 -2.77 2.49 -3.60
C LEU A 427 -3.99 2.57 -4.53
N GLY A 428 -4.16 3.68 -5.26
CA GLY A 428 -5.19 3.81 -6.30
C GLY A 428 -5.13 2.72 -7.36
N ASP A 429 -3.93 2.44 -7.87
CA ASP A 429 -3.71 1.36 -8.85
C ASP A 429 -4.03 -0.02 -8.26
N LEU A 430 -3.68 -0.25 -6.99
CA LEU A 430 -3.99 -1.50 -6.29
C LEU A 430 -5.48 -1.73 -6.13
N LEU A 431 -6.26 -0.68 -5.84
CA LEU A 431 -7.73 -0.77 -5.74
C LEU A 431 -8.34 -1.17 -7.08
N THR A 432 -7.84 -0.58 -8.17
CA THR A 432 -8.26 -0.96 -9.53
C THR A 432 -7.89 -2.41 -9.87
N ARG A 433 -6.67 -2.83 -9.53
CA ARG A 433 -6.15 -4.17 -9.84
C ARG A 433 -6.80 -5.29 -9.02
N ARG A 434 -7.04 -5.06 -7.73
CA ARG A 434 -7.53 -6.10 -6.79
C ARG A 434 -9.04 -6.16 -6.71
N GLY A 435 -9.74 -5.20 -7.31
CA GLY A 435 -11.19 -5.15 -7.34
C GLY A 435 -11.80 -4.64 -6.04
N ASP A 436 -13.13 -4.54 -6.05
CA ASP A 436 -13.91 -3.94 -4.97
C ASP A 436 -14.41 -5.01 -3.98
N HIS A 437 -13.50 -5.54 -3.16
CA HIS A 437 -13.83 -6.53 -2.13
C HIS A 437 -13.87 -5.90 -0.72
N PHE A 438 -14.58 -4.77 -0.59
CA PHE A 438 -14.63 -3.96 0.63
C PHE A 438 -16.03 -3.93 1.26
N ASP A 439 -16.57 -5.11 1.59
CA ASP A 439 -17.86 -5.26 2.27
C ASP A 439 -17.71 -5.09 3.79
N TYR A 440 -17.38 -3.85 4.22
CA TYR A 440 -17.19 -3.52 5.63
C TYR A 440 -18.34 -2.69 6.18
N THR A 441 -18.70 -2.92 7.43
CA THR A 441 -19.68 -2.07 8.13
C THR A 441 -19.09 -0.70 8.44
N LEU A 442 -19.95 0.32 8.59
CA LEU A 442 -19.51 1.66 9.01
C LEU A 442 -18.76 1.63 10.36
N ASP A 443 -19.13 0.73 11.27
CA ASP A 443 -18.47 0.58 12.56
C ASP A 443 -17.04 0.02 12.41
N GLN A 444 -16.86 -1.02 11.59
CA GLN A 444 -15.52 -1.54 11.28
C GLN A 444 -14.63 -0.45 10.68
N LEU A 445 -15.16 0.30 9.71
CA LEU A 445 -14.44 1.42 9.08
C LEU A 445 -14.07 2.49 10.09
N ARG A 446 -14.98 2.89 11.00
CA ARG A 446 -14.73 3.87 12.06
C ARG A 446 -13.67 3.40 13.06
N THR A 447 -13.70 2.14 13.47
CA THR A 447 -12.70 1.56 14.38
C THR A 447 -11.30 1.60 13.74
N VAL A 448 -11.18 1.13 12.50
CA VAL A 448 -9.88 1.12 11.80
C VAL A 448 -9.40 2.53 11.50
N PHE A 449 -10.29 3.41 11.04
CA PHE A 449 -9.99 4.84 10.81
C PHE A 449 -9.43 5.49 12.07
N SER A 450 -10.10 5.31 13.22
CA SER A 450 -9.68 5.93 14.49
C SER A 450 -8.33 5.41 14.96
N LYS A 451 -8.06 4.11 14.81
CA LYS A 451 -6.76 3.53 15.15
C LYS A 451 -5.66 4.01 14.22
N ALA A 452 -5.91 4.04 12.90
CA ALA A 452 -4.97 4.53 11.90
C ALA A 452 -4.61 5.99 12.15
N LEU A 453 -5.62 6.78 12.47
CA LEU A 453 -5.46 8.16 12.84
C LEU A 453 -4.61 8.35 14.10
N GLY A 454 -4.87 7.57 15.15
CA GLY A 454 -4.07 7.61 16.38
C GLY A 454 -2.59 7.33 16.14
N GLU A 455 -2.26 6.36 15.27
CA GLU A 455 -0.87 6.09 14.88
C GLU A 455 -0.25 7.23 14.06
N CYS A 456 -1.03 7.87 13.18
CA CYS A 456 -0.55 9.04 12.43
C CYS A 456 -0.26 10.23 13.34
N LEU A 457 -1.12 10.49 14.33
CA LEU A 457 -0.92 11.55 15.31
C LEU A 457 0.25 11.26 16.26
N ALA A 458 0.47 9.99 16.60
CA ALA A 458 1.61 9.56 17.40
C ALA A 458 2.94 9.52 16.60
N ALA A 459 2.89 9.73 15.29
CA ALA A 459 4.09 9.92 14.50
C ALA A 459 4.60 11.35 14.69
N GLU A 460 5.79 11.52 15.26
CA GLU A 460 6.47 12.83 15.36
C GLU A 460 7.01 13.30 13.98
N SER A 461 6.21 13.18 12.93
CA SER A 461 6.59 13.50 11.54
C SER A 461 6.86 14.99 11.32
N HIS A 462 6.35 15.87 12.17
CA HIS A 462 6.51 17.33 12.05
C HIS A 462 7.93 17.83 12.31
N ALA A 463 8.77 17.05 13.01
CA ALA A 463 10.19 17.37 13.15
C ALA A 463 10.96 17.25 11.81
N LEU A 464 10.36 16.63 10.80
CA LEU A 464 11.00 16.35 9.51
C LEU A 464 10.83 17.49 8.49
N PHE A 465 9.93 18.46 8.74
CA PHE A 465 9.58 19.50 7.76
C PHE A 465 9.87 20.91 8.30
N PRO A 466 11.10 21.45 8.09
CA PRO A 466 11.43 22.83 8.43
C PRO A 466 10.44 23.88 7.93
N THR A 467 9.87 23.67 6.73
CA THR A 467 8.86 24.59 6.16
C THR A 467 7.57 24.63 6.97
N PHE A 468 7.13 23.48 7.47
CA PHE A 468 5.97 23.39 8.36
C PHE A 468 6.24 24.12 9.69
N LEU A 469 7.41 23.89 10.30
CA LEU A 469 7.81 24.57 11.54
C LEU A 469 7.92 26.10 11.35
N ALA A 470 8.45 26.55 10.20
CA ALA A 470 8.53 27.97 9.87
C ALA A 470 7.15 28.61 9.71
N ARG A 471 6.17 27.87 9.17
CA ARG A 471 4.77 28.31 9.06
C ARG A 471 4.11 28.42 10.42
N GLU A 472 4.29 27.42 11.29
CA GLU A 472 3.71 27.44 12.64
C GLU A 472 4.28 28.57 13.51
N ARG A 473 5.56 28.94 13.34
CA ARG A 473 6.14 30.12 14.02
C ARG A 473 5.53 31.46 13.60
N LYS A 474 4.82 31.52 12.47
CA LYS A 474 4.17 32.73 11.94
C LYS A 474 2.69 32.82 12.30
N ARG A 475 2.08 31.72 12.76
CA ARG A 475 0.70 31.66 13.27
C ARG A 475 0.70 32.01 14.76
#